data_AF-A0AAV0WRW0-F1
#
_entry.id   AF-A0AAV0WRW0-F1
#
_cell.length_a   1.000
_cell.length_b   1.000
_cell.length_c   1.000
_cell.angle_alpha   90.00
_cell.angle_beta   90.00
_cell.angle_gamma   90.00
#
_symmetry.space_group_name_H-M   'P 1'
#
loop_
_entity.id
_entity.type
_entity.pdbx_description
1 polymer ?
#
loop_
_entity_poly.entity_id
_entity_poly.type
_entity_poly.pdbx_seq_one_letter_code
_entity_poly.pdbx_strand_id
1 'polypeptide(L)'
;MSNVKPKSQNSLQMFIDKSRVDPLSDKVKDAELLLSSYVAAHDMPFAGMDHLTPVLARCFPDSKIAQALSLKRTKTKCVIKNVIGVHEK
;
A
#
# COMPACT_ATOMS: atom_id res chain seq x y z
N MET A 1 4.33 46.10 -3.63
CA MET A 1 4.26 45.77 -2.18
C MET A 1 3.35 44.54 -2.10
N SER A 2 3.79 43.33 -1.74
CA SER A 2 4.56 42.95 -0.54
C SER A 2 5.40 41.69 -0.79
N ASN A 3 6.62 41.73 -0.26
CA ASN A 3 7.65 40.69 -0.33
C ASN A 3 7.35 39.58 0.69
N VAL A 4 6.92 38.39 0.25
CA VAL A 4 6.75 37.23 1.15
C VAL A 4 8.09 36.54 1.31
N LYS A 5 8.78 36.83 2.42
CA LYS A 5 10.02 36.14 2.81
C LYS A 5 9.76 34.63 2.95
N PRO A 6 10.64 33.73 2.44
CA PRO A 6 10.51 32.31 2.70
C PRO A 6 10.70 32.05 4.21
N LYS A 7 9.67 31.50 4.86
CA LYS A 7 9.70 31.14 6.28
C LYS A 7 10.76 30.07 6.49
N SER A 8 11.74 30.35 7.37
CA SER A 8 12.74 29.38 7.83
C SER A 8 12.06 28.10 8.28
N GLN A 9 12.28 27.00 7.55
CA GLN A 9 11.68 25.71 7.80
C GLN A 9 12.45 25.04 8.95
N ASN A 10 11.81 24.84 10.10
CA ASN A 10 12.39 24.04 11.16
C ASN A 10 12.35 22.56 10.75
N SER A 11 13.52 21.95 10.55
CA SER A 11 13.69 20.57 10.04
C SER A 11 12.83 19.53 10.79
N LEU A 12 12.63 19.67 12.10
CA LEU A 12 11.81 18.77 12.90
C LEU A 12 10.30 18.83 12.57
N GLN A 13 9.79 19.98 12.10
CA GLN A 13 8.38 20.13 11.72
C GLN A 13 8.02 19.33 10.46
N MET A 14 8.98 19.05 9.59
CA MET A 14 8.79 18.18 8.42
C MET A 14 8.53 16.71 8.78
N PHE A 15 8.98 16.26 9.95
CA PHE A 15 8.83 14.87 10.40
C PHE A 15 7.47 14.61 11.06
N ILE A 16 6.83 15.63 11.64
CA ILE A 16 5.54 15.52 12.36
C ILE A 16 4.40 16.05 11.48
N ASP A 17 4.50 15.85 10.17
CA ASP A 17 3.42 16.27 9.27
C ASP A 17 2.35 15.18 9.20
N LYS A 18 1.39 15.27 10.13
CA LYS A 18 0.21 14.37 10.24
C LYS A 18 -0.73 14.48 9.03
N SER A 19 -0.47 15.41 8.11
CA SER A 19 -1.24 15.67 6.89
C SER A 19 -0.94 14.69 5.73
N ARG A 20 0.10 13.86 5.84
CA ARG A 20 0.51 12.90 4.78
C ARG A 20 -0.31 11.60 4.70
N VAL A 21 -1.36 11.48 5.50
CA VAL A 21 -2.22 10.29 5.47
C VAL A 21 -3.18 10.44 4.29
N ASP A 22 -2.71 10.07 3.09
CA ASP A 22 -3.57 10.00 1.92
C ASP A 22 -4.63 8.91 2.14
N PRO A 23 -5.93 9.25 2.19
CA PRO A 23 -6.99 8.29 2.46
C PRO A 23 -7.10 7.22 1.37
N LEU A 24 -6.54 7.49 0.18
CA LEU A 24 -6.42 6.50 -0.88
C LEU A 24 -5.31 5.47 -0.57
N SER A 25 -4.19 5.89 0.01
CA SER A 25 -3.06 5.00 0.29
C SER A 25 -3.43 3.95 1.33
N ASP A 26 -4.24 4.33 2.33
CA ASP A 26 -4.67 3.40 3.37
C ASP A 26 -5.62 2.34 2.82
N LYS A 27 -6.57 2.74 1.97
CA LYS A 27 -7.44 1.78 1.27
C LYS A 27 -6.66 0.84 0.36
N VAL A 28 -5.57 1.31 -0.27
CA VAL A 28 -4.67 0.45 -1.05
C VAL A 28 -3.95 -0.55 -0.15
N LYS A 29 -3.43 -0.11 1.00
CA LYS A 29 -2.78 -1.01 1.97
C LYS A 29 -3.76 -2.07 2.51
N ASP A 30 -4.99 -1.67 2.81
CA ASP A 30 -6.03 -2.58 3.28
C ASP A 30 -6.37 -3.64 2.22
N ALA A 31 -6.53 -3.23 0.97
CA ALA A 31 -6.74 -4.15 -0.14
C ALA A 31 -5.55 -5.11 -0.33
N GLU A 32 -4.32 -4.61 -0.21
CA GLU A 32 -3.10 -5.43 -0.29
C GLU A 32 -3.01 -6.45 0.86
N LEU A 33 -3.42 -6.06 2.06
CA LEU A 33 -3.45 -6.94 3.22
C LEU A 33 -4.50 -8.04 3.05
N LEU A 34 -5.71 -7.69 2.60
CA LEU A 34 -6.79 -8.65 2.31
C LEU A 34 -6.40 -9.65 1.21
N LEU A 35 -5.75 -9.18 0.14
CA LEU A 35 -5.29 -10.10 -0.91
C LEU A 35 -4.19 -11.02 -0.39
N SER A 36 -3.28 -10.50 0.42
CA SER A 36 -2.18 -11.27 1.02
C SER A 36 -2.70 -12.32 2.01
N SER A 37 -3.73 -11.99 2.81
CA SER A 37 -4.34 -12.95 3.73
C SER A 37 -5.09 -14.05 3.00
N TYR A 38 -5.78 -13.73 1.89
CA TYR A 38 -6.42 -14.74 1.04
C TYR A 38 -5.39 -15.72 0.45
N VAL A 39 -4.27 -15.20 -0.07
CA VAL A 39 -3.18 -16.03 -0.59
C VAL A 39 -2.60 -16.95 0.48
N ALA A 40 -2.42 -16.44 1.70
CA ALA A 40 -1.93 -17.23 2.84
C ALA A 40 -2.94 -18.30 3.29
N ALA A 41 -4.23 -17.96 3.37
CA ALA A 41 -5.27 -18.87 3.83
C ALA A 41 -5.51 -20.07 2.88
N HIS A 42 -5.25 -19.89 1.58
CA HIS A 42 -5.45 -20.91 0.56
C HIS A 42 -4.15 -21.58 0.08
N ASP A 43 -3.01 -21.34 0.74
CA ASP A 43 -1.68 -21.81 0.30
C ASP A 43 -1.41 -21.55 -1.20
N MET A 44 -1.88 -20.41 -1.70
CA MET A 44 -1.79 -20.10 -3.12
C MET A 44 -0.34 -19.75 -3.50
N PRO A 45 0.19 -20.23 -4.63
CA PRO A 45 1.55 -19.90 -5.05
C PRO A 45 1.72 -18.41 -5.28
N PHE A 46 2.74 -17.80 -4.65
CA PHE A 46 3.05 -16.37 -4.78
C PHE A 46 3.34 -15.93 -6.23
N ALA A 47 3.69 -16.85 -7.12
CA ALA A 47 3.86 -16.58 -8.54
C ALA A 47 2.54 -16.16 -9.21
N GLY A 48 1.39 -16.62 -8.70
CA GLY A 48 0.08 -16.21 -9.17
C GLY A 48 -0.20 -14.71 -8.97
N MET A 49 0.45 -14.08 -7.99
CA MET A 49 0.26 -12.63 -7.74
C MET A 49 0.85 -11.75 -8.82
N ASP A 50 1.94 -12.15 -9.45
CA ASP A 50 2.55 -11.37 -10.54
C ASP A 50 1.59 -11.21 -11.73
N HIS A 51 0.66 -12.17 -11.91
CA HIS A 51 -0.38 -12.13 -12.93
C HIS A 51 -1.73 -11.65 -12.41
N LEU A 52 -2.06 -11.88 -11.12
CA LEU A 52 -3.34 -11.45 -10.56
C LEU A 52 -3.44 -9.93 -10.42
N THR A 53 -2.36 -9.23 -10.04
CA THR A 53 -2.36 -7.76 -9.93
C THR A 53 -2.78 -7.05 -11.22
N PRO A 54 -2.18 -7.34 -12.40
CA PRO A 54 -2.59 -6.70 -13.65
C PRO A 54 -3.99 -7.13 -14.10
N VAL A 55 -4.46 -8.33 -13.75
CA VAL A 55 -5.83 -8.77 -14.02
C VAL A 55 -6.82 -7.95 -13.20
N LEU A 56 -6.58 -7.77 -11.90
CA LEU A 56 -7.44 -6.95 -11.04
C LEU A 56 -7.49 -5.48 -11.49
N ALA A 57 -6.36 -4.91 -11.91
CA ALA A 57 -6.31 -3.56 -12.46
C ALA A 57 -7.10 -3.42 -13.78
N ARG A 58 -7.20 -4.50 -14.58
CA ARG A 58 -8.00 -4.53 -15.82
C ARG A 58 -9.49 -4.80 -15.57
N CYS A 59 -9.82 -5.62 -14.58
CA CYS A 59 -11.20 -5.93 -14.20
C CYS A 59 -11.92 -4.73 -13.56
N PHE A 60 -11.18 -3.89 -12.81
CA PHE A 60 -11.72 -2.73 -12.11
C PHE A 60 -11.05 -1.42 -12.56
N PRO A 61 -11.28 -0.98 -13.81
CA PRO A 61 -10.65 0.23 -14.34
C PRO A 61 -11.17 1.52 -13.70
N ASP A 62 -12.34 1.48 -13.06
CA ASP A 62 -12.96 2.58 -12.31
C ASP A 62 -12.32 2.82 -10.94
N SER A 63 -11.76 1.77 -10.34
CA SER A 63 -11.16 1.83 -9.02
C SER A 63 -9.73 2.35 -9.07
N LYS A 64 -9.55 3.59 -8.58
CA LYS A 64 -8.21 4.17 -8.32
C LYS A 64 -7.36 3.29 -7.38
N ILE A 65 -8.01 2.50 -6.52
CA ILE A 65 -7.35 1.57 -5.59
C ILE A 65 -6.77 0.38 -6.36
N ALA A 66 -7.54 -0.19 -7.30
CA ALA A 66 -7.08 -1.32 -8.12
C ALA A 66 -5.94 -0.91 -9.04
N GLN A 67 -5.98 0.31 -9.59
CA GLN A 67 -4.88 0.86 -10.39
C GLN A 67 -3.62 1.14 -9.57
N ALA A 68 -3.76 1.54 -8.31
CA ALA A 68 -2.64 1.81 -7.40
C ALA A 68 -2.09 0.54 -6.71
N LEU A 69 -2.76 -0.61 -6.89
CA LEU A 69 -2.34 -1.88 -6.31
C LEU A 69 -1.02 -2.34 -6.94
N SER A 70 0.03 -2.48 -6.13
CA SER A 70 1.36 -2.91 -6.60
C SER A 70 1.81 -4.14 -5.80
N LEU A 71 0.99 -5.19 -5.86
CA LEU A 71 1.15 -6.39 -5.05
C LEU A 71 1.77 -7.57 -5.82
N LYS A 72 3.10 -7.58 -5.96
CA LYS A 72 3.84 -8.67 -6.61
C LYS A 72 4.28 -9.76 -5.62
N ARG A 73 4.96 -10.80 -6.12
CA ARG A 73 5.50 -11.91 -5.32
C ARG A 73 6.25 -11.48 -4.06
N THR A 74 7.25 -10.61 -4.20
CA THR A 74 8.14 -10.21 -3.09
C THR A 74 7.42 -9.41 -2.02
N LYS A 75 6.53 -8.50 -2.44
CA LYS A 75 5.72 -7.69 -1.53
C LYS A 75 4.73 -8.55 -0.76
N THR A 76 4.01 -9.45 -1.44
CA THR A 76 3.06 -10.39 -0.82
C THR A 76 3.75 -11.24 0.24
N LYS A 77 4.93 -11.81 -0.09
CA LYS A 77 5.72 -12.59 0.89
C LYS A 77 6.15 -11.76 2.09
N CYS A 78 6.53 -10.51 1.88
CA CYS A 78 6.95 -9.60 2.94
C CYS A 78 5.77 -9.28 3.88
N VAL A 79 4.59 -8.96 3.31
CA VAL A 79 3.38 -8.67 4.09
C VAL A 79 2.95 -9.88 4.91
N ILE A 80 2.89 -11.07 4.29
CA ILE A 80 2.52 -12.29 5.00
C ILE A 80 3.52 -12.58 6.13
N LYS A 81 4.83 -12.51 5.87
CA LYS A 81 5.85 -12.82 6.88
C LYS A 81 5.88 -11.82 8.04
N ASN A 82 5.84 -10.52 7.72
CA ASN A 82 6.14 -9.46 8.69
C ASN A 82 4.89 -8.83 9.32
N VAL A 83 3.70 -9.07 8.75
CA VAL A 83 2.44 -8.56 9.30
C VAL A 83 1.62 -9.74 9.80
N ILE A 84 1.20 -10.64 8.91
CA ILE A 84 0.28 -11.74 9.27
C ILE A 84 0.96 -12.73 10.21
N GLY A 85 2.14 -13.23 9.86
CA GLY A 85 2.90 -14.20 10.66
C GLY A 85 3.45 -13.65 11.98
N VAL A 86 3.47 -12.32 12.16
CA VAL A 86 3.82 -11.68 13.44
C VAL A 86 2.60 -11.60 14.36
N HIS A 87 1.40 -11.43 13.80
CA HIS A 87 0.15 -11.31 14.55
C HIS A 87 -0.50 -12.66 14.91
N GLU A 88 -0.07 -13.77 14.32
CA GLU A 88 -0.55 -15.12 14.63
C GLU A 88 0.16 -15.77 15.82
N LYS A 89 1.19 -15.12 16.38
CA LYS A 89 2.03 -15.63 17.48
C LYS A 89 1.77 -14.97 18.82
#